data_AF-A0A3A6KD06-F1
#
_entry.id   AF-A0A3A6KD06-F1
#
_cell.length_a   1.000
_cell.length_b   1.000
_cell.length_c   1.000
_cell.angle_alpha   90.00
_cell.angle_beta   90.00
_cell.angle_gamma   90.00
#
_symmetry.space_group_name_H-M   'P 1'
#
loop_
_entity.id
_entity.type
_entity.pdbx_description
1 polymer ?
#
loop_
_entity_poly.entity_id
_entity_poly.type
_entity_poly.pdbx_seq_one_letter_code
_entity_poly.pdbx_strand_id
1 'polypeptide(L)'
;MIEDILAYNKRFVAEKGYEKYITNKYPDKKIAILSCMDTRLTALLPAALGIKNGDVKMIKNAGGIISHPFGSVIRSLMVAIYELGVTEVMVIAHSDCGACHMSSAQMIEHMKARGIKQETIDMIRFCGVDFESWLYGFEDTEKSVKGTVEAIINHPLIPNDINVSGFIIDSVTGELTPVQ
;
A
#
# COMPACT_ATOMS: atom_id res chain seq x y z
N MET A 1 22.64 -6.78 -11.38
CA MET A 1 21.63 -6.21 -10.43
C MET A 1 21.04 -7.26 -9.51
N ILE A 2 20.29 -8.26 -9.98
CA ILE A 2 19.76 -9.32 -9.09
C ILE A 2 20.89 -10.16 -8.47
N GLU A 3 21.91 -10.50 -9.27
CA GLU A 3 23.10 -11.20 -8.79
C GLU A 3 23.84 -10.42 -7.68
N ASP A 4 23.92 -9.09 -7.81
CA ASP A 4 24.53 -8.22 -6.80
C ASP A 4 23.73 -8.23 -5.49
N ILE A 5 22.40 -8.21 -5.58
CA ILE A 5 21.51 -8.33 -4.42
C ILE A 5 21.70 -9.68 -3.72
N LEU A 6 21.80 -10.78 -4.48
CA LEU A 6 22.05 -12.11 -3.93
C LEU A 6 23.45 -12.20 -3.28
N ALA A 7 24.46 -11.59 -3.89
CA ALA A 7 25.81 -11.53 -3.33
C ALA A 7 25.85 -10.73 -2.03
N TYR A 8 25.16 -9.58 -1.98
CA TYR A 8 25.01 -8.80 -0.75
C TYR A 8 24.28 -9.61 0.33
N ASN A 9 23.17 -10.28 -0.01
CA ASN A 9 22.40 -11.08 0.94
C ASN A 9 23.24 -12.20 1.59
N LYS A 10 24.08 -12.90 0.80
CA LYS A 10 25.00 -13.91 1.35
C LYS A 10 25.93 -13.34 2.42
N ARG A 11 26.49 -12.14 2.18
CA ARG A 11 27.34 -11.45 3.17
C ARG A 11 26.54 -11.04 4.40
N PHE A 12 25.36 -10.43 4.22
CA PHE A 12 24.46 -10.03 5.30
C PHE A 12 24.12 -11.18 6.25
N VAL A 13 23.88 -12.38 5.71
CA VAL A 13 23.60 -13.59 6.52
C VAL A 13 24.87 -14.10 7.21
N ALA A 14 26.00 -14.18 6.50
CA ALA A 14 27.27 -14.65 7.07
C ALA A 14 27.75 -13.76 8.23
N GLU A 15 27.51 -12.46 8.13
CA GLU A 15 27.84 -11.45 9.16
C GLU A 15 26.75 -11.32 10.24
N LYS A 16 25.69 -12.14 10.19
CA LYS A 16 24.55 -12.11 11.12
C LYS A 16 23.87 -10.73 11.22
N GLY A 17 23.89 -9.94 10.14
CA GLY A 17 23.25 -8.63 10.09
C GLY A 17 21.74 -8.65 10.36
N TYR A 18 21.11 -9.83 10.32
CA TYR A 18 19.71 -10.06 10.62
C TYR A 18 19.37 -10.04 12.11
N GLU A 19 20.33 -10.20 13.03
CA GLU A 19 20.05 -10.34 14.47
C GLU A 19 19.30 -9.13 15.05
N LYS A 20 19.61 -7.92 14.59
CA LYS A 20 18.92 -6.68 14.99
C LYS A 20 17.47 -6.58 14.51
N TYR A 21 17.02 -7.49 13.66
CA TYR A 21 15.66 -7.55 13.13
C TYR A 21 14.87 -8.76 13.66
N ILE A 22 15.42 -9.55 14.59
CA ILE A 22 14.70 -10.71 15.14
C ILE A 22 13.44 -10.24 15.87
N THR A 23 12.30 -10.77 15.45
CA THR A 23 10.97 -10.55 16.02
C THR A 23 10.06 -11.73 15.65
N ASN A 24 8.77 -11.67 16.01
CA ASN A 24 7.78 -12.70 15.67
C ASN A 24 6.75 -12.19 14.66
N LYS A 25 5.77 -13.04 14.29
CA LYS A 25 4.78 -12.73 13.25
C LYS A 25 3.63 -11.83 13.71
N TYR A 26 3.49 -11.53 14.99
CA TYR A 26 2.42 -10.71 15.54
C TYR A 26 2.91 -9.25 15.71
N PRO A 27 2.12 -8.24 15.32
CA PRO A 27 2.51 -6.84 15.44
C PRO A 27 2.45 -6.37 16.90
N ASP A 28 3.58 -5.98 17.49
CA ASP A 28 3.67 -5.58 18.89
C ASP A 28 2.73 -4.40 19.23
N LYS A 29 2.55 -3.47 18.29
CA LYS A 29 1.66 -2.30 18.46
C LYS A 29 0.20 -2.57 18.08
N LYS A 30 -0.13 -3.77 17.57
CA LYS A 30 -1.47 -4.10 17.04
C LYS A 30 -1.98 -3.14 15.95
N ILE A 31 -1.07 -2.57 15.17
CA ILE A 31 -1.38 -1.64 14.07
C ILE A 31 -1.14 -2.31 12.72
N ALA A 32 -2.05 -2.10 11.77
CA ALA A 32 -1.79 -2.25 10.34
C ALA A 32 -1.68 -0.87 9.67
N ILE A 33 -0.68 -0.69 8.82
CA ILE A 33 -0.47 0.52 8.01
C ILE A 33 -0.69 0.14 6.55
N LEU A 34 -1.65 0.80 5.91
CA LEU A 34 -1.81 0.83 4.46
C LEU A 34 -1.15 2.09 3.92
N SER A 35 -0.18 1.95 3.01
CA SER A 35 0.51 3.10 2.43
C SER A 35 0.89 2.91 0.95
N CYS A 36 1.38 3.95 0.30
CA CYS A 36 1.81 3.88 -1.09
C CYS A 36 3.12 3.10 -1.24
N MET A 37 3.27 2.35 -2.34
CA MET A 37 4.50 1.65 -2.72
C MET A 37 5.67 2.55 -3.13
N ASP A 38 5.55 3.87 -2.98
CA ASP A 38 6.58 4.86 -3.31
C ASP A 38 7.93 4.50 -2.66
N THR A 39 9.00 4.62 -3.46
CA THR A 39 10.35 4.24 -3.08
C THR A 39 10.89 5.12 -1.95
N ARG A 40 10.49 6.40 -1.89
CA ARG A 40 10.86 7.36 -0.83
C ARG A 40 10.39 6.87 0.54
N LEU A 41 9.23 6.20 0.60
CA LEU A 41 8.63 5.76 1.86
C LEU A 41 9.19 4.43 2.40
N THR A 42 10.09 3.74 1.70
CA THR A 42 10.57 2.42 2.16
C THR A 42 11.33 2.52 3.48
N ALA A 43 12.17 3.54 3.63
CA ALA A 43 12.90 3.81 4.86
C ALA A 43 12.33 5.01 5.63
N LEU A 44 11.84 6.03 4.90
CA LEU A 44 11.33 7.26 5.52
C LEU A 44 10.12 7.00 6.41
N LEU A 45 9.13 6.24 5.95
CA LEU A 45 7.90 6.02 6.70
C LEU A 45 8.15 5.32 8.05
N PRO A 46 8.90 4.19 8.12
CA PRO A 46 9.23 3.60 9.41
C PRO A 46 10.02 4.54 10.33
N ALA A 47 10.98 5.30 9.78
CA ALA A 47 11.80 6.23 10.54
C ALA A 47 10.99 7.40 11.11
N ALA A 48 10.13 8.02 10.29
CA ALA A 48 9.29 9.15 10.67
C ALA A 48 8.26 8.80 11.75
N LEU A 49 7.72 7.57 11.70
CA LEU A 49 6.76 7.09 12.70
C LEU A 49 7.41 6.50 13.96
N GLY A 50 8.75 6.40 14.00
CA GLY A 50 9.46 5.75 15.11
C GLY A 50 9.05 4.29 15.32
N ILE A 51 8.79 3.56 14.22
CA ILE A 51 8.44 2.14 14.25
C ILE A 51 9.65 1.29 13.86
N LYS A 52 9.80 0.15 14.55
CA LYS A 52 10.87 -0.83 14.31
C LYS A 52 10.30 -2.13 13.74
N ASN A 53 11.20 -3.05 13.40
CA ASN A 53 10.80 -4.36 12.88
C ASN A 53 9.95 -5.13 13.90
N GLY A 54 8.79 -5.62 13.48
CA GLY A 54 7.82 -6.33 14.34
C GLY A 54 6.72 -5.45 14.93
N ASP A 55 6.81 -4.12 14.87
CA ASP A 55 5.81 -3.26 15.50
C ASP A 55 4.44 -3.31 14.80
N VAL A 56 4.44 -3.34 13.46
CA VAL A 56 3.23 -3.13 12.65
C VAL A 56 3.14 -4.10 11.48
N LYS A 57 1.94 -4.25 10.93
CA LYS A 57 1.72 -4.85 9.60
C LYS A 57 1.78 -3.77 8.53
N MET A 58 2.77 -3.83 7.65
CA MET A 58 2.92 -2.88 6.55
C MET A 58 2.34 -3.46 5.26
N ILE A 59 1.32 -2.80 4.71
CA ILE A 59 0.66 -3.14 3.44
C ILE A 59 0.91 -1.98 2.48
N LYS A 60 1.46 -2.26 1.30
CA LYS A 60 1.79 -1.23 0.30
C LYS A 60 1.28 -1.59 -1.09
N ASN A 61 0.64 -0.63 -1.77
CA ASN A 61 0.27 -0.70 -3.18
C ASN A 61 0.36 0.70 -3.84
N ALA A 62 0.16 0.80 -5.15
CA ALA A 62 0.12 2.10 -5.82
C ALA A 62 -0.97 2.99 -5.18
N GLY A 63 -0.59 4.16 -4.67
CA GLY A 63 -1.52 5.11 -4.06
C GLY A 63 -1.94 4.83 -2.62
N GLY A 64 -1.74 3.62 -2.09
CA GLY A 64 -2.25 3.27 -0.76
C GLY A 64 -3.78 3.15 -0.72
N ILE A 65 -4.39 2.73 -1.84
CA ILE A 65 -5.86 2.75 -2.04
C ILE A 65 -6.48 1.34 -2.02
N ILE A 66 -7.80 1.28 -1.86
CA ILE A 66 -8.58 0.05 -2.08
C ILE A 66 -9.18 0.06 -3.48
N SER A 67 -8.52 -0.62 -4.42
CA SER A 67 -8.99 -0.71 -5.81
C SER A 67 -10.17 -1.67 -6.01
N HIS A 68 -10.43 -2.55 -5.05
CA HIS A 68 -11.55 -3.49 -5.09
C HIS A 68 -11.96 -3.88 -3.67
N PRO A 69 -13.27 -3.90 -3.33
CA PRO A 69 -13.74 -4.19 -1.97
C PRO A 69 -13.32 -5.59 -1.48
N PHE A 70 -13.25 -6.57 -2.37
CA PHE A 70 -12.74 -7.92 -2.07
C PHE A 70 -11.31 -8.15 -2.60
N GLY A 71 -10.53 -7.07 -2.74
CA GLY A 71 -9.17 -7.09 -3.25
C GLY A 71 -8.12 -7.54 -2.23
N SER A 72 -6.86 -7.58 -2.67
CA SER A 72 -5.72 -8.01 -1.83
C SER A 72 -5.48 -7.13 -0.61
N VAL A 73 -5.74 -5.82 -0.69
CA VAL A 73 -5.60 -4.89 0.43
C VAL A 73 -6.56 -5.25 1.56
N ILE A 74 -7.86 -5.32 1.27
CA ILE A 74 -8.87 -5.71 2.27
C ILE A 74 -8.61 -7.11 2.81
N ARG A 75 -8.28 -8.09 1.95
CA ARG A 75 -7.92 -9.43 2.41
C ARG A 75 -6.73 -9.40 3.38
N SER A 76 -5.73 -8.58 3.12
CA SER A 76 -4.56 -8.44 4.00
C SER A 76 -4.90 -7.78 5.33
N LEU A 77 -5.77 -6.77 5.33
CA LEU A 77 -6.30 -6.15 6.55
C LEU A 77 -7.11 -7.15 7.38
N MET A 78 -7.98 -7.94 6.75
CA MET A 78 -8.73 -9.00 7.45
C MET A 78 -7.80 -10.02 8.11
N VAL A 79 -6.75 -10.49 7.43
CA VAL A 79 -5.76 -11.38 8.04
C VAL A 79 -5.06 -10.68 9.21
N ALA A 80 -4.69 -9.41 9.07
CA ALA A 80 -4.06 -8.65 10.15
C ALA A 80 -4.97 -8.56 11.39
N ILE A 81 -6.26 -8.31 11.19
CA ILE A 81 -7.26 -8.17 12.25
C ILE A 81 -7.55 -9.53 12.90
N TYR A 82 -8.05 -10.49 12.13
CA TYR A 82 -8.57 -11.75 12.67
C TYR A 82 -7.48 -12.73 13.10
N GLU A 83 -6.38 -12.81 12.37
CA GLU A 83 -5.35 -13.83 12.61
C GLU A 83 -4.15 -13.30 13.40
N LEU A 84 -3.91 -11.98 13.34
CA LEU A 84 -2.70 -11.36 13.87
C LEU A 84 -2.99 -10.33 14.98
N GLY A 85 -4.27 -10.12 15.34
CA GLY A 85 -4.67 -9.32 16.51
C GLY A 85 -4.50 -7.81 16.34
N VAL A 86 -4.54 -7.30 15.11
CA VAL A 86 -4.59 -5.86 14.84
C VAL A 86 -5.93 -5.28 15.30
N THR A 87 -5.86 -4.13 15.98
CA THR A 87 -7.03 -3.37 16.47
C THR A 87 -7.09 -1.94 15.88
N GLU A 88 -6.03 -1.52 15.21
CA GLU A 88 -5.86 -0.16 14.69
C GLU A 88 -5.36 -0.20 13.25
N VAL A 89 -5.96 0.58 12.36
CA VAL A 89 -5.56 0.71 10.95
C VAL A 89 -5.24 2.15 10.63
N MET A 90 -4.04 2.38 10.11
CA MET A 90 -3.61 3.68 9.60
C MET A 90 -3.58 3.64 8.07
N VAL A 91 -4.31 4.53 7.42
CA VAL A 91 -4.22 4.79 5.97
C VAL A 91 -3.31 6.00 5.77
N ILE A 92 -2.14 5.80 5.16
CA ILE A 92 -1.12 6.84 5.02
C ILE A 92 -0.77 7.02 3.53
N ALA A 93 -1.36 8.04 2.91
CA ALA A 93 -0.92 8.53 1.60
C ALA A 93 0.26 9.50 1.75
N HIS A 94 0.79 10.04 0.66
CA HIS A 94 1.89 10.99 0.71
C HIS A 94 1.77 12.15 -0.26
N SER A 95 2.49 13.25 0.02
CA SER A 95 2.65 14.38 -0.90
C SER A 95 3.34 13.94 -2.20
N ASP A 96 3.00 14.60 -3.32
CA ASP A 96 3.60 14.32 -4.64
C ASP A 96 3.51 12.84 -5.05
N CYS A 97 2.30 12.26 -4.93
CA CYS A 97 2.07 10.87 -5.31
C CYS A 97 1.93 10.74 -6.83
N GLY A 98 2.79 9.93 -7.46
CA GLY A 98 2.69 9.67 -8.90
C GLY A 98 1.36 9.05 -9.32
N ALA A 99 0.69 8.30 -8.41
CA ALA A 99 -0.65 7.78 -8.66
C ALA A 99 -1.70 8.90 -8.78
N CYS A 100 -1.48 10.06 -8.17
CA CYS A 100 -2.35 11.24 -8.29
C CYS A 100 -2.35 11.83 -9.71
N HIS A 101 -1.39 11.44 -10.55
CA HIS A 101 -1.21 11.96 -11.90
C HIS A 101 -1.32 10.85 -12.96
N MET A 102 -1.79 9.66 -12.58
CA MET A 102 -1.94 8.54 -13.49
C MET A 102 -3.14 8.74 -14.43
N SER A 103 -2.88 8.66 -15.73
CA SER A 103 -3.90 8.58 -16.77
C SER A 103 -4.03 7.15 -17.27
N SER A 104 -5.23 6.58 -17.15
CA SER A 104 -5.55 5.25 -17.69
C SER A 104 -5.31 5.18 -19.20
N ALA A 105 -5.70 6.24 -19.94
CA ALA A 105 -5.45 6.34 -21.38
C ALA A 105 -3.95 6.32 -21.72
N GLN A 106 -3.12 7.10 -21.03
CA GLN A 106 -1.67 7.07 -21.25
C GLN A 106 -1.08 5.69 -20.91
N MET A 107 -1.53 5.07 -19.82
CA MET A 107 -1.05 3.74 -19.46
C MET A 107 -1.42 2.69 -20.52
N ILE A 108 -2.64 2.76 -21.07
CA ILE A 108 -3.08 1.90 -22.18
C ILE A 108 -2.19 2.09 -23.41
N GLU A 109 -1.87 3.32 -23.78
CA GLU A 109 -0.96 3.58 -24.91
C GLU A 109 0.46 3.07 -24.63
N HIS A 110 0.96 3.18 -23.40
CA HIS A 110 2.23 2.55 -23.01
C HIS A 110 2.18 1.03 -23.10
N MET A 111 1.06 0.39 -22.73
CA MET A 111 0.88 -1.06 -22.89
C MET A 111 0.94 -1.46 -24.38
N LYS A 112 0.26 -0.70 -25.25
CA LYS A 112 0.28 -0.93 -26.71
C LYS A 112 1.67 -0.75 -27.31
N ALA A 113 2.37 0.30 -26.93
CA ALA A 113 3.75 0.55 -27.36
C ALA A 113 4.71 -0.59 -26.97
N ARG A 114 4.36 -1.36 -25.92
CA ARG A 114 5.09 -2.54 -25.45
C ARG A 114 4.55 -3.86 -26.00
N GLY A 115 3.68 -3.81 -27.00
CA GLY A 115 3.21 -4.97 -27.77
C GLY A 115 1.91 -5.61 -27.27
N ILE A 116 1.21 -5.01 -26.30
CA ILE A 116 -0.14 -5.46 -25.95
C ILE A 116 -1.10 -5.06 -27.06
N LYS A 117 -1.74 -6.04 -27.68
CA LYS A 117 -2.65 -5.79 -28.79
C LYS A 117 -3.97 -5.19 -28.31
N GLN A 118 -4.62 -4.40 -29.17
CA GLN A 118 -5.92 -3.78 -28.88
C GLN A 118 -6.98 -4.85 -28.55
N GLU A 119 -6.96 -6.01 -29.23
CA GLU A 119 -7.93 -7.07 -28.98
C GLU A 119 -7.84 -7.63 -27.55
N THR A 120 -6.65 -7.64 -26.96
CA THR A 120 -6.47 -8.05 -25.55
C THR A 120 -7.13 -7.06 -24.60
N ILE A 121 -7.04 -5.76 -24.88
CA ILE A 121 -7.64 -4.71 -24.06
C ILE A 121 -9.17 -4.76 -24.19
N ASP A 122 -9.67 -4.95 -25.40
CA ASP A 122 -11.11 -5.06 -25.66
C ASP A 122 -11.71 -6.32 -25.01
N MET A 123 -10.97 -7.43 -24.98
CA MET A 123 -11.39 -8.64 -24.26
C MET A 123 -11.55 -8.38 -22.76
N ILE A 124 -10.65 -7.61 -22.13
CA ILE A 124 -10.76 -7.27 -20.69
C ILE A 124 -12.05 -6.48 -20.43
N ARG A 125 -12.32 -5.46 -21.25
CA ARG A 125 -13.55 -4.68 -21.17
C ARG A 125 -14.80 -5.55 -21.38
N PHE A 126 -14.74 -6.46 -22.35
CA PHE A 126 -15.83 -7.40 -22.63
C PHE A 126 -16.13 -8.34 -21.44
N CYS A 127 -15.12 -8.72 -20.67
CA CYS A 127 -15.28 -9.50 -19.44
C CYS A 127 -15.90 -8.71 -18.26
N GLY A 128 -16.35 -7.48 -18.48
CA GLY A 128 -17.00 -6.66 -17.47
C GLY A 128 -16.04 -5.95 -16.51
N VAL A 129 -14.75 -5.91 -16.84
CA VAL A 129 -13.78 -5.10 -16.09
C VAL A 129 -13.85 -3.68 -16.63
N ASP A 130 -14.24 -2.73 -15.77
CA ASP A 130 -14.03 -1.30 -16.03
C ASP A 130 -12.53 -1.00 -15.93
N PHE A 131 -11.85 -1.21 -17.05
CA PHE A 131 -10.40 -1.20 -17.10
C PHE A 131 -9.84 0.21 -16.88
N GLU A 132 -10.54 1.21 -17.37
CA GLU A 132 -10.21 2.62 -17.19
C GLU A 132 -10.27 3.02 -15.72
N SER A 133 -11.36 2.70 -15.01
CA SER A 133 -11.44 2.96 -13.57
C SER A 133 -10.46 2.12 -12.76
N TRP A 134 -10.19 0.88 -13.17
CA TRP A 134 -9.21 0.03 -12.48
C TRP A 134 -7.77 0.54 -12.60
N LEU A 135 -7.42 1.15 -13.74
CA LEU A 135 -6.13 1.79 -13.97
C LEU A 135 -6.05 3.23 -13.45
N TYR A 136 -7.19 3.81 -13.10
CA TYR A 136 -7.26 5.17 -12.58
C TYR A 136 -6.58 5.24 -11.22
N GLY A 137 -5.78 6.30 -11.02
CA GLY A 137 -5.19 6.58 -9.73
C GLY A 137 -6.18 7.32 -8.83
N PHE A 138 -6.02 8.63 -8.73
CA PHE A 138 -6.93 9.57 -8.06
C PHE A 138 -6.54 11.00 -8.40
N GLU A 139 -7.39 12.00 -8.12
CA GLU A 139 -7.07 13.41 -8.41
C GLU A 139 -6.67 14.22 -7.17
N ASP A 140 -7.09 13.76 -6.00
CA ASP A 140 -6.97 14.48 -4.73
C ASP A 140 -6.55 13.49 -3.65
N THR A 141 -5.35 13.68 -3.12
CA THR A 141 -4.75 12.80 -2.11
C THR A 141 -5.59 12.75 -0.84
N GLU A 142 -6.13 13.88 -0.38
CA GLU A 142 -6.91 13.94 0.85
C GLU A 142 -8.25 13.20 0.68
N LYS A 143 -8.94 13.42 -0.44
CA LYS A 143 -10.17 12.68 -0.76
C LYS A 143 -9.90 11.19 -0.94
N SER A 144 -8.77 10.83 -1.53
CA SER A 144 -8.35 9.43 -1.71
C SER A 144 -8.14 8.72 -0.36
N VAL A 145 -7.47 9.38 0.59
CA VAL A 145 -7.32 8.86 1.96
C VAL A 145 -8.69 8.69 2.62
N LYS A 146 -9.53 9.74 2.59
CA LYS A 146 -10.86 9.69 3.22
C LYS A 146 -11.73 8.57 2.65
N GLY A 147 -11.80 8.45 1.32
CA GLY A 147 -12.52 7.37 0.65
C GLY A 147 -11.97 5.98 0.99
N THR A 148 -10.65 5.84 1.16
CA THR A 148 -10.04 4.58 1.59
C THR A 148 -10.38 4.25 3.04
N VAL A 149 -10.35 5.23 3.95
CA VAL A 149 -10.77 5.06 5.35
C VAL A 149 -12.24 4.65 5.41
N GLU A 150 -13.12 5.36 4.72
CA GLU A 150 -14.55 5.04 4.63
C GLU A 150 -14.81 3.65 4.05
N ALA A 151 -14.04 3.23 3.04
CA ALA A 151 -14.16 1.90 2.45
C ALA A 151 -13.79 0.79 3.43
N ILE A 152 -12.83 1.02 4.35
CA ILE A 152 -12.46 0.06 5.41
C ILE A 152 -13.55 0.04 6.49
N ILE A 153 -13.94 1.21 7.00
CA ILE A 153 -14.93 1.34 8.09
C ILE A 153 -16.27 0.71 7.68
N ASN A 154 -16.71 0.93 6.44
CA ASN A 154 -17.99 0.42 5.95
C ASN A 154 -17.90 -1.00 5.36
N HIS A 155 -16.74 -1.65 5.40
CA HIS A 155 -16.59 -2.97 4.82
C HIS A 155 -17.33 -4.03 5.67
N PRO A 156 -18.21 -4.86 5.10
CA PRO A 156 -19.08 -5.78 5.87
C PRO A 156 -18.32 -6.89 6.61
N LEU A 157 -17.05 -7.10 6.29
CA LEU A 157 -16.16 -8.09 6.93
C LEU A 157 -15.06 -7.45 7.78
N ILE A 158 -15.12 -6.14 8.03
CA ILE A 158 -14.25 -5.46 9.00
C ILE A 158 -15.11 -5.19 10.26
N PRO A 159 -14.68 -5.68 11.44
CA PRO A 159 -15.41 -5.45 12.68
C PRO A 159 -15.50 -3.97 13.09
N ASN A 160 -16.59 -3.59 13.76
CA ASN A 160 -16.83 -2.21 14.21
C ASN A 160 -15.92 -1.75 15.36
N ASP A 161 -15.21 -2.66 16.01
CA ASP A 161 -14.24 -2.37 17.07
C ASP A 161 -12.84 -2.03 16.53
N ILE A 162 -12.66 -1.99 15.21
CA ILE A 162 -11.41 -1.59 14.57
C ILE A 162 -11.40 -0.08 14.34
N ASN A 163 -10.41 0.60 14.93
CA ASN A 163 -10.18 2.02 14.67
C ASN A 163 -9.48 2.19 13.33
N VAL A 164 -9.95 3.15 12.52
CA VAL A 164 -9.35 3.47 11.22
C VAL A 164 -9.14 4.98 11.13
N SER A 165 -7.91 5.41 10.87
CA SER A 165 -7.55 6.82 10.73
C SER A 165 -6.72 7.09 9.48
N GLY A 166 -6.89 8.28 8.93
CA GLY A 166 -6.29 8.73 7.68
C GLY A 166 -5.23 9.79 7.88
N PHE A 167 -4.11 9.67 7.18
CA PHE A 167 -2.97 10.59 7.24
C PHE A 167 -2.36 10.84 5.86
N ILE A 168 -1.69 11.99 5.74
CA ILE A 168 -0.79 12.31 4.64
C ILE A 168 0.61 12.53 5.20
N ILE A 169 1.59 11.76 4.73
CA ILE A 169 3.00 11.98 5.05
C ILE A 169 3.67 12.85 3.97
N ASP A 170 4.45 13.84 4.37
CA ASP A 170 5.30 14.55 3.43
C ASP A 170 6.42 13.64 2.92
N SER A 171 6.52 13.48 1.59
CA SER A 171 7.45 12.54 0.96
C SER A 171 8.93 12.97 1.04
N VAL A 172 9.20 14.19 1.50
CA VAL A 172 10.56 14.74 1.68
C VAL A 172 10.94 14.78 3.15
N THR A 173 10.09 15.36 4.01
CA THR A 173 10.41 15.61 5.43
C THR A 173 9.96 14.48 6.35
N GLY A 174 8.94 13.71 5.96
CA GLY A 174 8.29 12.72 6.81
C GLY A 174 7.26 13.31 7.78
N GLU A 175 6.93 14.60 7.69
CA GLU A 175 5.86 15.22 8.50
C GLU A 175 4.53 14.50 8.25
N LEU A 176 3.81 14.16 9.32
CA LEU A 176 2.56 13.40 9.25
C LEU A 176 1.37 14.28 9.64
N THR A 177 0.47 14.51 8.69
CA THR A 177 -0.73 15.33 8.89
C THR A 177 -1.98 14.44 8.94
N PRO A 178 -2.79 14.50 10.02
CA PRO A 178 -4.06 13.78 10.09
C PRO A 178 -5.10 14.41 9.16
N VAL A 179 -5.91 13.59 8.52
CA VAL A 179 -6.99 14.03 7.62
C VAL A 179 -8.34 13.37 7.90
N GLN A 180 -8.37 12.28 8.69
CA GLN A 180 -9.59 11.62 9.18
C GLN A 180 -9.32 10.81 10.45
#